data_AF-A0A225D922-F1
#
_entry.id   AF-A0A225D922-F1
#
_cell.length_a   1.000
_cell.length_b   1.000
_cell.length_c   1.000
_cell.angle_alpha   90.00
_cell.angle_beta   90.00
_cell.angle_gamma   90.00
#
_symmetry.space_group_name_H-M   'P 1'
#
loop_
_entity.id
_entity.type
_entity.pdbx_description
1 polymer ?
#
loop_
_entity_poly.entity_id
_entity_poly.type
_entity_poly.pdbx_seq_one_letter_code
_entity_poly.pdbx_strand_id
1 'polypeptide(L)'
;MQRIETTDILDRSGEWPIPRWPEVDQKINLLPESDRAVAWADVTRTWLNAVQSVLGDQFAVYETEGTQLLAVKDEVYAGALLANVRHCRTVLVELLTDIGKFHRPGKELVICLPIAELYYSYLTLYFPDGQDYGGSSGVYVKDGYPHIVCSGTRTDALLGVFAHELTHASLSDLRCPLWLEEGITQLVETKVTGAHVVQMDTEDIRAMTRYWSRNGLGMFWWGHGYAAPGSVQKYCYLFSVMLMTVLVEEHRVGLLGFGKRRRERLLAFVRNAGSENDAGRAAARQYLGYSLGTLAAKCLGPGDWEPRPADQTTGPTTPQASSGL
;
A
#
# COMPACT_ATOMS: atom_id res chain seq x y z
N MET A 1 -10.23 -24.51 -25.29
CA MET A 1 -10.21 -23.47 -24.26
C MET A 1 -11.59 -23.45 -23.61
N GLN A 2 -11.71 -23.93 -22.38
CA GLN A 2 -13.00 -23.98 -21.68
C GLN A 2 -13.25 -22.60 -21.07
N ARG A 3 -14.21 -21.84 -21.60
CA ARG A 3 -14.56 -20.51 -21.10
C ARG A 3 -15.41 -20.69 -19.84
N ILE A 4 -15.04 -20.04 -18.74
CA ILE A 4 -15.91 -20.01 -17.56
C ILE A 4 -17.19 -19.28 -17.97
N GLU A 5 -18.36 -19.93 -17.84
CA GLU A 5 -19.64 -19.29 -18.16
C GLU A 5 -19.84 -18.08 -17.22
N THR A 6 -19.93 -16.90 -17.81
CA THR A 6 -19.80 -15.60 -17.14
C THR A 6 -21.05 -15.12 -16.44
N THR A 7 -22.20 -15.76 -16.66
CA THR A 7 -23.49 -15.33 -16.11
C THR A 7 -23.72 -15.71 -14.64
N ASP A 8 -22.92 -16.61 -14.07
CA ASP A 8 -23.13 -17.15 -12.71
C ASP A 8 -21.98 -16.84 -11.73
N ILE A 9 -21.10 -15.88 -12.08
CA ILE A 9 -19.93 -15.53 -11.24
C ILE A 9 -20.15 -14.27 -10.38
N LEU A 10 -21.22 -13.51 -10.62
CA LEU A 10 -21.48 -12.23 -9.95
C LEU A 10 -22.62 -12.35 -8.94
N ASP A 11 -22.39 -11.85 -7.73
CA ASP A 11 -23.46 -11.43 -6.84
C ASP A 11 -23.90 -10.01 -7.22
N ARG A 12 -25.22 -9.81 -7.25
CA ARG A 12 -25.90 -8.56 -7.63
C ARG A 12 -26.98 -8.16 -6.62
N SER A 13 -26.97 -8.74 -5.42
CA SER A 13 -27.95 -8.38 -4.38
C SER A 13 -27.71 -7.00 -3.76
N GLY A 14 -26.49 -6.47 -3.90
CA GLY A 14 -26.09 -5.15 -3.39
C GLY A 14 -26.09 -4.03 -4.44
N GLU A 15 -25.68 -2.83 -4.02
CA GLU A 15 -25.51 -1.67 -4.91
C GLU A 15 -24.47 -1.93 -5.99
N TRP A 16 -23.37 -2.60 -5.63
CA TRP A 16 -22.29 -2.93 -6.55
C TRP A 16 -22.30 -4.41 -6.91
N PRO A 17 -22.12 -4.78 -8.19
CA PRO A 17 -21.91 -6.15 -8.56
C PRO A 17 -20.52 -6.59 -8.11
N ILE A 18 -20.44 -7.70 -7.39
CA ILE A 18 -19.17 -8.26 -6.88
C ILE A 18 -19.05 -9.73 -7.30
N PRO A 19 -17.90 -10.20 -7.77
CA PRO A 19 -17.73 -11.61 -8.07
C PRO A 19 -17.76 -12.44 -6.79
N ARG A 20 -18.29 -13.66 -6.87
CA ARG A 20 -18.18 -14.66 -5.80
C ARG A 20 -16.75 -15.18 -5.76
N TRP A 21 -15.84 -14.38 -5.21
CA TRP A 21 -14.40 -14.61 -5.29
C TRP A 21 -13.95 -16.02 -4.90
N PRO A 22 -14.49 -16.64 -3.82
CA PRO A 22 -14.11 -18.02 -3.48
C PRO A 22 -14.44 -19.04 -4.58
N GLU A 23 -15.60 -18.92 -5.22
CA GLU A 23 -16.03 -19.83 -6.30
C GLU A 23 -15.22 -19.60 -7.57
N VAL A 24 -14.95 -18.33 -7.90
CA VAL A 24 -14.12 -17.94 -9.05
C VAL A 24 -12.70 -18.47 -8.88
N ASP A 25 -12.08 -18.23 -7.72
CA ASP A 25 -10.72 -18.66 -7.43
C ASP A 25 -10.60 -20.19 -7.50
N GLN A 26 -11.55 -20.91 -6.92
CA GLN A 26 -11.62 -22.37 -7.02
C GLN A 26 -11.71 -22.84 -8.47
N LYS A 27 -12.61 -22.26 -9.29
CA LYS A 27 -12.77 -22.64 -10.71
C LYS A 27 -11.51 -22.37 -11.52
N ILE A 28 -10.86 -21.22 -11.33
CA ILE A 28 -9.64 -20.88 -12.07
C ILE A 28 -8.45 -21.74 -11.63
N ASN A 29 -8.34 -22.08 -10.34
CA ASN A 29 -7.25 -22.93 -9.84
C ASN A 29 -7.28 -24.36 -10.41
N LEU A 30 -8.44 -24.84 -10.88
CA LEU A 30 -8.57 -26.12 -11.57
C LEU A 30 -8.06 -26.08 -13.03
N LEU A 31 -7.85 -24.90 -13.61
CA LEU A 31 -7.31 -24.74 -14.96
C LEU A 31 -5.80 -24.98 -14.99
N PRO A 32 -5.25 -25.40 -16.15
CA PRO A 32 -3.80 -25.41 -16.38
C PRO A 32 -3.20 -24.03 -16.11
N GLU A 33 -1.99 -23.99 -15.54
CA GLU A 33 -1.32 -22.73 -15.14
C GLU A 33 -1.22 -21.73 -16.32
N SER A 34 -0.98 -22.22 -17.53
CA SER A 34 -0.94 -21.42 -18.77
C SER A 34 -2.23 -20.67 -19.07
N ASP A 35 -3.37 -21.17 -18.59
CA ASP A 35 -4.70 -20.66 -18.94
C ASP A 35 -5.25 -19.73 -17.86
N ARG A 36 -4.68 -19.76 -16.65
CA ARG A 36 -5.17 -19.00 -15.48
C ARG A 36 -5.15 -17.50 -15.70
N ALA A 37 -4.10 -16.96 -16.32
CA ALA A 37 -3.98 -15.52 -16.56
C ALA A 37 -5.07 -15.01 -17.52
N VAL A 38 -5.39 -15.77 -18.57
CA VAL A 38 -6.47 -15.44 -19.51
C VAL A 38 -7.83 -15.54 -18.83
N ALA A 39 -8.05 -16.59 -18.04
CA ALA A 39 -9.30 -16.78 -17.30
C ALA A 39 -9.54 -15.65 -16.29
N TRP A 40 -8.52 -15.24 -15.54
CA TRP A 40 -8.61 -14.09 -14.64
C TRP A 40 -8.95 -12.80 -15.39
N ALA A 41 -8.25 -12.50 -16.48
CA ALA A 41 -8.52 -11.30 -17.29
C ALA A 41 -9.95 -11.25 -17.86
N ASP A 42 -10.53 -12.42 -18.19
CA ASP A 42 -11.92 -12.53 -18.66
C ASP A 42 -12.94 -12.31 -17.53
N VAL A 43 -12.68 -12.88 -16.36
CA VAL A 43 -13.52 -12.69 -15.17
C VAL A 43 -13.53 -11.22 -14.75
N THR A 44 -12.35 -10.61 -14.62
CA THR A 44 -12.22 -9.22 -14.21
C THR A 44 -12.83 -8.26 -15.23
N ARG A 45 -12.70 -8.51 -16.54
CA ARG A 45 -13.39 -7.72 -17.58
C ARG A 45 -14.90 -7.81 -17.44
N THR A 46 -15.42 -9.02 -17.23
CA THR A 46 -16.86 -9.26 -17.05
C THR A 46 -17.37 -8.50 -15.83
N TRP A 47 -16.62 -8.54 -14.74
CA TRP A 47 -16.92 -7.79 -13.53
C TRP A 47 -16.91 -6.27 -13.76
N LEU A 48 -15.84 -5.71 -14.36
CA LEU A 48 -15.76 -4.28 -14.63
C LEU A 48 -16.90 -3.80 -15.55
N ASN A 49 -17.29 -4.59 -16.54
CA ASN A 49 -18.45 -4.28 -17.39
C ASN A 49 -19.77 -4.27 -16.59
N ALA A 50 -19.92 -5.17 -15.62
CA ALA A 50 -21.08 -5.17 -14.74
C ALA A 50 -21.10 -3.93 -13.83
N VAL A 51 -19.95 -3.54 -13.27
CA VAL A 51 -19.81 -2.31 -12.48
C VAL A 51 -20.10 -1.07 -13.35
N GLN A 52 -19.56 -1.02 -14.56
CA GLN A 52 -19.84 0.03 -15.54
C GLN A 52 -21.34 0.14 -15.85
N SER A 53 -22.04 -0.99 -15.97
CA SER A 53 -23.49 -0.99 -16.23
C SER A 53 -24.31 -0.37 -15.08
N VAL A 54 -23.84 -0.49 -13.83
CA VAL A 54 -24.47 0.16 -12.67
C VAL A 54 -24.14 1.65 -12.63
N LEU A 55 -22.89 2.01 -12.93
CA LEU A 55 -22.45 3.40 -12.93
C LEU A 55 -23.05 4.22 -14.08
N GLY A 56 -23.32 3.60 -15.23
CA GLY A 56 -23.91 4.22 -16.41
C GLY A 56 -22.91 4.54 -17.54
N ASP A 57 -23.44 5.11 -18.63
CA ASP A 57 -22.72 5.34 -19.89
C ASP A 57 -21.61 6.41 -19.80
N GLN A 58 -21.55 7.16 -18.71
CA GLN A 58 -20.46 8.09 -18.41
C GLN A 58 -19.18 7.39 -17.93
N PHE A 59 -19.21 6.07 -17.72
CA PHE A 59 -18.04 5.24 -17.43
C PHE A 59 -17.77 4.26 -18.58
N ALA A 60 -16.51 3.86 -18.72
CA ALA A 60 -16.09 2.85 -19.67
C ALA A 60 -14.95 1.99 -19.11
N VAL A 61 -14.84 0.78 -19.64
CA VAL A 61 -13.74 -0.14 -19.36
C VAL A 61 -12.70 -0.01 -20.46
N TYR A 62 -11.46 0.25 -20.05
CA TYR A 62 -10.28 0.37 -20.90
C TYR A 62 -9.29 -0.73 -20.57
N GLU A 63 -8.52 -1.17 -21.57
CA GLU A 63 -7.60 -2.30 -21.39
C GLU A 63 -6.33 -2.12 -22.20
N THR A 64 -5.20 -2.51 -21.60
CA THR A 64 -3.91 -2.71 -22.26
C THR A 64 -3.44 -4.14 -22.04
N GLU A 65 -2.25 -4.49 -22.51
CA GLU A 65 -1.67 -5.83 -22.27
C GLU A 65 -1.59 -6.17 -20.77
N GLY A 66 -1.17 -5.21 -19.93
CA GLY A 66 -0.96 -5.44 -18.49
C GLY A 66 -2.06 -4.93 -17.57
N THR A 67 -2.96 -4.05 -18.02
CA THR A 67 -3.88 -3.34 -17.11
C THR A 67 -5.30 -3.29 -17.64
N GLN A 68 -6.28 -3.46 -16.75
CA GLN A 68 -7.70 -3.15 -16.96
C GLN A 68 -8.09 -1.97 -16.06
N LEU A 69 -8.80 -1.01 -16.64
CA LEU A 69 -9.18 0.23 -16.00
C LEU A 69 -10.68 0.48 -16.18
N LEU A 70 -11.39 0.72 -15.09
CA LEU A 70 -12.70 1.37 -15.11
C LEU A 70 -12.52 2.85 -14.75
N ALA A 71 -12.97 3.75 -15.61
CA ALA A 71 -12.88 5.19 -15.40
C ALA A 71 -14.02 5.95 -16.09
N VAL A 72 -14.10 7.25 -15.85
CA VAL A 72 -14.95 8.16 -16.64
C VAL A 72 -14.62 7.99 -18.13
N LYS A 73 -15.65 8.00 -18.97
CA LYS A 73 -15.56 7.79 -20.41
C LYS A 73 -14.91 8.98 -21.12
N ASP A 74 -13.58 8.98 -21.10
CA ASP A 74 -12.69 9.92 -21.77
C ASP A 74 -11.40 9.17 -22.15
N GLU A 75 -11.16 9.00 -23.45
CA GLU A 75 -10.01 8.23 -23.96
C GLU A 75 -8.66 8.87 -23.63
N VAL A 76 -8.59 10.21 -23.59
CA VAL A 76 -7.36 10.94 -23.28
C VAL A 76 -7.04 10.76 -21.80
N TYR A 77 -8.05 10.93 -20.94
CA TYR A 77 -7.93 10.70 -19.51
C TYR A 77 -7.53 9.25 -19.20
N ALA A 78 -8.26 8.27 -19.74
CA ALA A 78 -7.98 6.85 -19.53
C ALA A 78 -6.60 6.44 -20.06
N GLY A 79 -6.20 6.95 -21.23
CA GLY A 79 -4.87 6.73 -21.79
C GLY A 79 -3.75 7.23 -20.87
N ALA A 80 -3.94 8.41 -20.26
CA ALA A 80 -3.00 8.96 -19.30
C ALA A 80 -2.93 8.12 -18.00
N LEU A 81 -4.06 7.67 -17.45
CA LEU A 81 -4.06 6.79 -16.28
C LEU A 81 -3.35 5.46 -16.55
N LEU A 82 -3.63 4.81 -17.68
CA LEU A 82 -2.97 3.57 -18.10
C LEU A 82 -1.46 3.77 -18.28
N ALA A 83 -1.04 4.92 -18.83
CA ALA A 83 0.37 5.27 -18.95
C ALA A 83 1.04 5.46 -17.58
N ASN A 84 0.36 6.11 -16.63
CA ASN A 84 0.85 6.29 -15.27
C ASN A 84 1.03 4.95 -14.55
N VAL A 85 0.04 4.05 -14.60
CA VAL A 85 0.13 2.70 -14.01
C VAL A 85 1.32 1.94 -14.58
N ARG A 86 1.49 1.95 -15.91
CA ARG A 86 2.65 1.32 -16.57
C ARG A 86 3.97 1.94 -16.11
N HIS A 87 4.04 3.26 -16.04
CA HIS A 87 5.24 3.97 -15.60
C HIS A 87 5.63 3.58 -14.17
N CYS A 88 4.67 3.63 -13.23
CA CYS A 88 4.88 3.21 -11.85
C CYS A 88 5.38 1.76 -11.76
N ARG A 89 4.77 0.84 -12.52
CA ARG A 89 5.19 -0.57 -12.56
C ARG A 89 6.64 -0.72 -13.02
N THR A 90 7.03 -0.05 -14.10
CA THR A 90 8.42 -0.08 -14.60
C THR A 90 9.39 0.40 -13.53
N VAL A 91 9.10 1.54 -12.90
CA VAL A 91 9.95 2.10 -11.83
C VAL A 91 10.05 1.12 -10.65
N LEU A 92 8.94 0.50 -10.24
CA LEU A 92 8.92 -0.48 -9.15
C LEU A 92 9.77 -1.71 -9.44
N VAL A 93 9.65 -2.30 -10.64
CA VAL A 93 10.47 -3.45 -11.04
C VAL A 93 11.96 -3.11 -11.01
N GLU A 94 12.35 -1.90 -11.42
CA GLU A 94 13.75 -1.45 -11.35
C GLU A 94 14.23 -1.24 -9.91
N LEU A 95 13.45 -0.51 -9.10
CA LEU A 95 13.82 -0.13 -7.73
C LEU A 95 13.87 -1.34 -6.79
N LEU A 96 12.81 -2.14 -6.83
CA LEU A 96 12.56 -3.25 -5.92
C LEU A 96 13.06 -4.57 -6.49
N THR A 97 13.44 -4.65 -7.77
CA THR A 97 14.11 -5.83 -8.35
C THR A 97 13.44 -7.15 -7.91
N ASP A 98 14.16 -8.09 -7.27
CA ASP A 98 13.64 -9.40 -6.86
C ASP A 98 12.81 -9.40 -5.55
N ILE A 99 12.59 -8.25 -4.91
CA ILE A 99 11.72 -8.16 -3.73
C ILE A 99 10.30 -7.71 -4.09
N GLY A 100 10.14 -6.81 -5.06
CA GLY A 100 8.83 -6.34 -5.51
C GLY A 100 8.32 -7.25 -6.63
N LYS A 101 7.23 -7.99 -6.40
CA LYS A 101 6.71 -8.94 -7.38
C LYS A 101 5.20 -8.83 -7.51
N PHE A 102 4.71 -8.98 -8.74
CA PHE A 102 3.30 -8.96 -9.08
C PHE A 102 2.89 -10.37 -9.50
N HIS A 103 2.60 -11.26 -8.53
CA HIS A 103 2.42 -12.70 -8.80
C HIS A 103 1.00 -13.13 -9.16
N ARG A 104 0.00 -12.24 -9.07
CA ARG A 104 -1.37 -12.60 -9.43
C ARG A 104 -1.45 -12.84 -10.94
N PRO A 105 -1.91 -14.02 -11.40
CA PRO A 105 -2.13 -14.26 -12.81
C PRO A 105 -3.24 -13.33 -13.33
N GLY A 106 -3.01 -12.70 -14.48
CA GLY A 106 -3.96 -11.76 -15.07
C GLY A 106 -3.35 -10.37 -15.25
N LYS A 107 -4.21 -9.35 -15.15
CA LYS A 107 -3.88 -7.93 -15.39
C LYS A 107 -4.00 -7.14 -14.10
N GLU A 108 -3.21 -6.08 -13.95
CA GLU A 108 -3.48 -5.08 -12.91
C GLU A 108 -4.88 -4.50 -13.13
N LEU A 109 -5.65 -4.40 -12.04
CA LEU A 109 -7.01 -3.86 -12.09
C LEU A 109 -7.07 -2.54 -11.35
N VAL A 110 -7.61 -1.52 -12.02
CA VAL A 110 -7.76 -0.17 -11.49
C VAL A 110 -9.20 0.29 -11.66
N ILE A 111 -9.79 0.81 -10.60
CA ILE A 111 -11.10 1.48 -10.60
C ILE A 111 -10.85 2.93 -10.18
N CYS A 112 -11.00 3.85 -11.13
CA CYS A 112 -10.83 5.27 -10.89
C CYS A 112 -12.18 5.97 -10.90
N LEU A 113 -12.62 6.43 -9.73
CA LEU A 113 -13.90 7.10 -9.54
C LEU A 113 -13.67 8.62 -9.45
N PRO A 114 -14.51 9.47 -10.07
CA PRO A 114 -14.21 10.89 -10.15
C PRO A 114 -14.47 11.66 -8.85
N ILE A 115 -15.27 11.09 -7.94
CA ILE A 115 -15.74 11.75 -6.71
C ILE A 115 -15.65 10.81 -5.51
N ALA A 116 -15.48 11.41 -4.33
CA ALA A 116 -15.25 10.69 -3.08
C ALA A 116 -16.46 9.83 -2.67
N GLU A 117 -17.68 10.25 -3.00
CA GLU A 117 -18.91 9.54 -2.64
C GLU A 117 -18.97 8.16 -3.30
N LEU A 118 -18.65 8.07 -4.59
CA LEU A 118 -18.59 6.79 -5.30
C LEU A 118 -17.44 5.92 -4.78
N TYR A 119 -16.30 6.55 -4.51
CA TYR A 119 -15.12 5.87 -3.96
C TYR A 119 -15.44 5.21 -2.62
N TYR A 120 -15.97 5.97 -1.66
CA TYR A 120 -16.33 5.42 -0.35
C TYR A 120 -17.50 4.45 -0.43
N SER A 121 -18.50 4.67 -1.29
CA SER A 121 -19.58 3.70 -1.53
C SER A 121 -19.03 2.36 -1.98
N TYR A 122 -18.11 2.35 -2.96
CA TYR A 122 -17.47 1.13 -3.43
C TYR A 122 -16.66 0.42 -2.32
N LEU A 123 -15.92 1.18 -1.50
CA LEU A 123 -15.10 0.60 -0.44
C LEU A 123 -15.90 -0.10 0.67
N THR A 124 -17.18 0.24 0.86
CA THR A 124 -18.04 -0.46 1.82
C THR A 124 -18.18 -1.95 1.55
N LEU A 125 -17.94 -2.40 0.31
CA LEU A 125 -17.93 -3.82 -0.05
C LEU A 125 -16.85 -4.63 0.67
N TYR A 126 -15.71 -3.99 0.94
CA TYR A 126 -14.52 -4.64 1.48
C TYR A 126 -14.22 -4.20 2.93
N PHE A 127 -14.77 -3.07 3.36
CA PHE A 127 -14.54 -2.47 4.66
C PHE A 127 -15.86 -1.98 5.32
N PRO A 128 -16.78 -2.89 5.67
CA PRO A 128 -18.13 -2.52 6.11
C PRO A 128 -18.20 -1.83 7.48
N ASP A 129 -17.21 -2.03 8.36
CA ASP A 129 -17.25 -1.58 9.77
C ASP A 129 -16.78 -0.13 10.00
N GLY A 130 -16.78 0.71 8.96
CA GLY A 130 -16.42 2.13 9.10
C GLY A 130 -14.98 2.35 9.58
N GLN A 131 -14.05 1.46 9.18
CA GLN A 131 -12.63 1.73 9.39
C GLN A 131 -12.31 3.08 8.76
N ASP A 132 -11.76 3.98 9.59
CA ASP A 132 -11.50 5.35 9.19
C ASP A 132 -10.45 5.35 8.08
N TYR A 133 -10.88 5.63 6.86
CA TYR A 133 -10.08 5.53 5.62
C TYR A 133 -8.94 6.57 5.55
N GLY A 134 -8.68 7.31 6.64
CA GLY A 134 -7.56 8.23 6.77
C GLY A 134 -7.50 9.30 5.68
N GLY A 135 -8.65 9.67 5.09
CA GLY A 135 -8.70 10.59 3.96
C GLY A 135 -7.92 10.13 2.72
N SER A 136 -7.64 8.82 2.57
CA SER A 136 -6.85 8.32 1.45
C SER A 136 -7.58 8.53 0.11
N SER A 137 -6.83 8.99 -0.89
CA SER A 137 -7.30 9.14 -2.28
C SER A 137 -7.18 7.85 -3.09
N GLY A 138 -6.67 6.76 -2.48
CA GLY A 138 -6.68 5.42 -3.05
C GLY A 138 -6.45 4.30 -2.05
N VAL A 139 -6.69 3.07 -2.49
CA VAL A 139 -6.43 1.86 -1.70
C VAL A 139 -6.19 0.67 -2.60
N TYR A 140 -5.21 -0.16 -2.22
CA TYR A 140 -5.01 -1.49 -2.76
C TYR A 140 -5.83 -2.52 -1.98
N VAL A 141 -6.95 -2.93 -2.57
CA VAL A 141 -7.83 -3.97 -2.03
C VAL A 141 -7.20 -5.33 -2.28
N LYS A 142 -6.95 -6.08 -1.21
CA LYS A 142 -6.34 -7.44 -1.25
C LYS A 142 -7.38 -8.56 -1.26
N ASP A 143 -8.61 -8.28 -0.83
CA ASP A 143 -9.69 -9.27 -0.78
C ASP A 143 -10.25 -9.57 -2.18
N GLY A 144 -10.43 -10.85 -2.48
CA GLY A 144 -10.81 -11.31 -3.82
C GLY A 144 -9.69 -11.22 -4.87
N TYR A 145 -9.99 -10.62 -6.03
CA TYR A 145 -8.96 -10.28 -7.03
C TYR A 145 -8.33 -8.93 -6.67
N PRO A 146 -7.01 -8.87 -6.41
CA PRO A 146 -6.41 -7.65 -5.92
C PRO A 146 -6.46 -6.51 -6.93
N HIS A 147 -6.85 -5.34 -6.45
CA HIS A 147 -7.09 -4.19 -7.32
C HIS A 147 -6.89 -2.86 -6.60
N ILE A 148 -6.66 -1.83 -7.39
CA ILE A 148 -6.53 -0.45 -6.90
C ILE A 148 -7.86 0.25 -7.13
N VAL A 149 -8.35 0.92 -6.09
CA VAL A 149 -9.47 1.85 -6.18
C VAL A 149 -8.93 3.23 -5.84
N CYS A 150 -9.24 4.25 -6.63
CA CYS A 150 -8.82 5.62 -6.34
C CYS A 150 -9.90 6.63 -6.70
N SER A 151 -9.82 7.80 -6.06
CA SER A 151 -10.71 8.93 -6.29
C SER A 151 -9.97 10.11 -6.90
N GLY A 152 -10.43 10.61 -8.05
CA GLY A 152 -9.93 11.85 -8.64
C GLY A 152 -10.15 11.95 -10.15
N THR A 153 -9.89 13.17 -10.66
CA THR A 153 -9.97 13.51 -12.10
C THR A 153 -8.65 14.09 -12.64
N ARG A 154 -7.68 14.28 -11.75
CA ARG A 154 -6.37 14.88 -12.06
C ARG A 154 -5.33 13.79 -12.18
N THR A 155 -4.91 13.50 -13.41
CA THR A 155 -3.97 12.41 -13.71
C THR A 155 -2.60 12.63 -13.07
N ASP A 156 -2.16 13.87 -12.91
CA ASP A 156 -0.93 14.25 -12.22
C ASP A 156 -1.00 13.92 -10.71
N ALA A 157 -2.13 14.21 -10.06
CA ALA A 157 -2.35 13.86 -8.66
C ALA A 157 -2.45 12.33 -8.47
N LEU A 158 -3.11 11.63 -9.40
CA LEU A 158 -3.29 10.17 -9.33
C LEU A 158 -1.99 9.39 -9.60
N LEU A 159 -0.97 10.01 -10.21
CA LEU A 159 0.32 9.35 -10.39
C LEU A 159 0.94 8.95 -9.04
N GLY A 160 0.87 9.83 -8.04
CA GLY A 160 1.34 9.54 -6.68
C GLY A 160 0.56 8.38 -6.05
N VAL A 161 -0.77 8.41 -6.16
CA VAL A 161 -1.65 7.33 -5.68
C VAL A 161 -1.28 5.99 -6.33
N PHE A 162 -1.09 5.94 -7.64
CA PHE A 162 -0.70 4.68 -8.29
C PHE A 162 0.69 4.21 -7.85
N ALA A 163 1.66 5.11 -7.68
CA ALA A 163 2.97 4.75 -7.17
C ALA A 163 2.87 4.15 -5.76
N HIS A 164 2.03 4.74 -4.90
CA HIS A 164 1.75 4.28 -3.55
C HIS A 164 1.10 2.88 -3.55
N GLU A 165 -0.06 2.74 -4.20
CA GLU A 165 -0.84 1.51 -4.15
C GLU A 165 -0.20 0.34 -4.91
N LEU A 166 0.50 0.61 -6.02
CA LEU A 166 1.27 -0.44 -6.70
C LEU A 166 2.47 -0.90 -5.87
N THR A 167 2.99 -0.06 -4.98
CA THR A 167 4.04 -0.48 -4.05
C THR A 167 3.48 -1.52 -3.07
N HIS A 168 2.33 -1.26 -2.46
CA HIS A 168 1.62 -2.26 -1.65
C HIS A 168 1.37 -3.56 -2.42
N ALA A 169 0.92 -3.46 -3.66
CA ALA A 169 0.72 -4.62 -4.53
C ALA A 169 2.01 -5.42 -4.73
N SER A 170 3.12 -4.74 -5.01
CA SER A 170 4.42 -5.37 -5.25
C SER A 170 5.03 -6.03 -4.00
N LEU A 171 4.65 -5.55 -2.81
CA LEU A 171 5.12 -6.05 -1.53
C LEU A 171 4.13 -7.02 -0.88
N SER A 172 2.99 -7.29 -1.51
CA SER A 172 1.85 -8.00 -0.89
C SER A 172 2.18 -9.41 -0.38
N ASP A 173 3.14 -10.10 -1.00
CA ASP A 173 3.61 -11.42 -0.54
C ASP A 173 4.65 -11.35 0.58
N LEU A 174 5.20 -10.16 0.83
CA LEU A 174 6.09 -9.92 1.95
C LEU A 174 5.25 -9.54 3.17
N ARG A 175 5.51 -10.19 4.30
CA ARG A 175 4.87 -9.85 5.59
C ARG A 175 5.50 -8.61 6.24
N CYS A 176 5.82 -7.58 5.46
CA CYS A 176 6.52 -6.41 5.95
C CYS A 176 5.79 -5.77 7.15
N PRO A 177 6.51 -5.34 8.19
CA PRO A 177 5.93 -4.46 9.20
C PRO A 177 5.40 -3.20 8.53
N LEU A 178 4.22 -2.71 8.95
CA LEU A 178 3.52 -1.62 8.28
C LEU A 178 4.40 -0.36 8.15
N TRP A 179 5.21 -0.03 9.17
CA TRP A 179 6.11 1.11 9.09
C TRP A 179 7.13 1.03 7.94
N LEU A 180 7.59 -0.18 7.64
CA LEU A 180 8.55 -0.41 6.58
C LEU A 180 7.84 -0.37 5.23
N GLU A 181 6.67 -0.98 5.12
CA GLU A 181 5.84 -0.95 3.90
C GLU A 181 5.50 0.49 3.53
N GLU A 182 4.97 1.28 4.47
CA GLU A 182 4.62 2.69 4.27
C GLU A 182 5.83 3.58 4.01
N GLY A 183 6.98 3.26 4.62
CA GLY A 183 8.21 3.97 4.30
C GLY A 183 8.64 3.74 2.84
N ILE A 184 8.48 2.52 2.32
CA ILE A 184 8.82 2.19 0.93
C ILE A 184 7.81 2.82 -0.04
N THR A 185 6.51 2.81 0.27
CA THR A 185 5.47 3.44 -0.57
C THR A 185 5.79 4.92 -0.79
N GLN A 186 6.07 5.66 0.28
CA GLN A 186 6.41 7.09 0.24
C GLN A 186 7.70 7.38 -0.55
N LEU A 187 8.71 6.50 -0.43
CA LEU A 187 9.95 6.62 -1.19
C LEU A 187 9.71 6.42 -2.70
N VAL A 188 8.94 5.39 -3.07
CA VAL A 188 8.59 5.12 -4.47
C VAL A 188 7.77 6.27 -5.03
N GLU A 189 6.79 6.76 -4.27
CA GLU A 189 5.96 7.88 -4.67
C GLU A 189 6.80 9.14 -4.95
N THR A 190 7.78 9.45 -4.08
CA THR A 190 8.74 10.53 -4.31
C THR A 190 9.57 10.30 -5.57
N LYS A 191 10.01 9.05 -5.81
CA LYS A 191 10.84 8.70 -6.96
C LYS A 191 10.10 8.81 -8.28
N VAL A 192 8.82 8.45 -8.31
CA VAL A 192 7.96 8.50 -9.50
C VAL A 192 7.50 9.92 -9.79
N THR A 193 7.01 10.64 -8.77
CA THR A 193 6.42 11.98 -8.97
C THR A 193 7.47 13.10 -8.99
N GLY A 194 8.64 12.85 -8.40
CA GLY A 194 9.65 13.89 -8.13
C GLY A 194 9.25 14.85 -6.99
N ALA A 195 8.10 14.64 -6.35
CA ALA A 195 7.60 15.47 -5.27
C ALA A 195 7.72 14.75 -3.92
N HIS A 196 8.11 15.48 -2.87
CA HIS A 196 8.01 14.96 -1.51
C HIS A 196 6.56 14.98 -1.06
N VAL A 197 5.98 13.80 -0.90
CA VAL A 197 4.56 13.56 -0.57
C VAL A 197 4.26 13.99 0.85
N VAL A 198 5.09 13.54 1.80
CA VAL A 198 5.07 14.04 3.16
C VAL A 198 5.91 15.31 3.22
N GLN A 199 5.22 16.45 3.29
CA GLN A 199 5.89 17.71 3.55
C GLN A 199 6.45 17.70 4.97
N MET A 200 7.77 17.68 5.05
CA MET A 200 8.52 17.76 6.29
C MET A 200 8.57 19.21 6.78
N ASP A 201 7.49 19.68 7.39
CA ASP A 201 7.52 20.95 8.12
C ASP A 201 8.32 20.79 9.42
N THR A 202 9.12 21.81 9.73
CA THR A 202 9.93 21.85 10.95
C THR A 202 9.04 21.79 12.20
N GLU A 203 7.85 22.39 12.17
CA GLU A 203 6.91 22.31 13.31
C GLU A 203 6.39 20.89 13.50
N ASP A 204 6.02 20.21 12.41
CA ASP A 204 5.56 18.82 12.45
C ASP A 204 6.64 17.87 12.98
N ILE A 205 7.88 18.01 12.52
CA ILE A 205 9.01 17.19 13.02
C ILE A 205 9.21 17.43 14.52
N ARG A 206 9.14 18.68 14.99
CA ARG A 206 9.24 19.00 16.43
C ARG A 206 8.08 18.44 17.23
N ALA A 207 6.86 18.49 16.70
CA ALA A 207 5.68 17.96 17.36
C ALA A 207 5.74 16.43 17.45
N MET A 208 6.07 15.76 16.34
CA MET A 208 6.32 14.33 16.25
C MET A 208 7.40 13.88 17.24
N THR A 209 8.54 14.56 17.27
CA THR A 209 9.66 14.21 18.16
C THR A 209 9.25 14.30 19.62
N ARG A 210 8.58 15.40 20.03
CA ARG A 210 8.04 15.56 21.39
C ARG A 210 7.02 14.48 21.73
N TYR A 211 6.19 14.08 20.77
CA TYR A 211 5.20 13.03 20.96
C TYR A 211 5.89 11.68 21.23
N TRP A 212 6.84 11.27 20.39
CA TRP A 212 7.56 10.00 20.56
C TRP A 212 8.43 9.97 21.82
N SER A 213 9.08 11.08 22.20
CA SER A 213 9.81 11.15 23.48
C SER A 213 8.94 10.94 24.71
N ARG A 214 7.64 11.23 24.65
CA ARG A 214 6.71 11.05 25.77
C ARG A 214 6.03 9.69 25.76
N ASN A 215 5.69 9.17 24.59
CA ASN A 215 4.82 8.01 24.43
C ASN A 215 5.57 6.73 24.00
N GLY A 216 6.85 6.84 23.62
CA GLY A 216 7.59 5.73 23.01
C GLY A 216 7.08 5.39 21.61
N LEU A 217 7.66 4.36 20.99
CA LEU A 217 7.39 3.98 19.59
C LEU A 217 6.48 2.75 19.43
N GLY A 218 5.81 2.30 20.50
CA GLY A 218 4.97 1.09 20.45
C GLY A 218 3.88 1.15 19.37
N MET A 219 3.12 2.24 19.33
CA MET A 219 2.08 2.47 18.31
C MET A 219 2.64 2.49 16.89
N PHE A 220 3.87 2.98 16.72
CA PHE A 220 4.53 3.07 15.42
C PHE A 220 5.03 1.69 14.94
N TRP A 221 5.80 0.99 15.78
CA TRP A 221 6.41 -0.29 15.42
C TRP A 221 5.38 -1.37 15.09
N TRP A 222 4.27 -1.39 15.83
CA TRP A 222 3.19 -2.37 15.65
C TRP A 222 2.12 -1.92 14.66
N GLY A 223 2.29 -0.77 14.00
CA GLY A 223 1.38 -0.30 12.95
C GLY A 223 0.05 0.30 13.45
N HIS A 224 -0.28 0.22 14.74
CA HIS A 224 -1.53 0.76 15.28
C HIS A 224 -1.68 2.28 15.06
N GLY A 225 -0.57 3.02 14.99
CA GLY A 225 -0.59 4.46 14.79
C GLY A 225 -1.06 4.88 13.39
N TYR A 226 -1.00 4.02 12.37
CA TYR A 226 -1.39 4.36 10.99
C TYR A 226 -2.90 4.44 10.80
N ALA A 227 -3.68 3.77 11.65
CA ALA A 227 -5.14 3.88 11.67
C ALA A 227 -5.63 4.81 12.80
N ALA A 228 -4.71 5.43 13.57
CA ALA A 228 -5.09 6.27 14.70
C ALA A 228 -5.56 7.65 14.21
N PRO A 229 -6.69 8.18 14.73
CA PRO A 229 -7.17 9.48 14.31
C PRO A 229 -6.23 10.62 14.74
N GLY A 230 -6.31 11.74 14.02
CA GLY A 230 -5.58 12.97 14.33
C GLY A 230 -4.09 12.90 13.98
N SER A 231 -3.25 13.57 14.78
CA SER A 231 -1.84 13.78 14.43
C SER A 231 -0.96 12.53 14.52
N VAL A 232 -1.42 11.47 15.19
CA VAL A 232 -0.62 10.24 15.40
C VAL A 232 -0.36 9.53 14.07
N GLN A 233 -1.38 9.41 13.22
CA GLN A 233 -1.22 8.86 11.87
C GLN A 233 -0.21 9.66 11.06
N LYS A 234 -0.34 11.00 11.05
CA LYS A 234 0.63 11.90 10.40
C LYS A 234 2.06 11.67 10.90
N TYR A 235 2.23 11.51 12.22
CA TYR A 235 3.53 11.23 12.84
C TYR A 235 4.11 9.88 12.43
N CYS A 236 3.28 8.87 12.18
CA CYS A 236 3.74 7.58 11.69
C CYS A 236 4.29 7.69 10.26
N TYR A 237 3.54 8.32 9.35
CA TYR A 237 4.02 8.54 7.98
C TYR A 237 5.31 9.38 7.94
N LEU A 238 5.36 10.50 8.69
CA LEU A 238 6.57 11.33 8.82
C LEU A 238 7.77 10.51 9.28
N PHE A 239 7.58 9.69 10.33
CA PHE A 239 8.69 8.95 10.90
C PHE A 239 9.17 7.83 9.98
N SER A 240 8.27 7.15 9.26
CA SER A 240 8.64 6.15 8.25
C SER A 240 9.47 6.74 7.11
N VAL A 241 9.10 7.92 6.62
CA VAL A 241 9.91 8.63 5.61
C VAL A 241 11.29 8.96 6.15
N MET A 242 11.40 9.41 7.39
CA MET A 242 12.71 9.68 8.03
C MET A 242 13.56 8.42 8.12
N LEU A 243 13.01 7.31 8.65
CA LEU A 243 13.74 6.06 8.81
C LEU A 243 14.18 5.49 7.46
N MET A 244 13.30 5.53 6.46
CA MET A 244 13.63 5.04 5.13
C MET A 244 14.67 5.90 4.43
N THR A 245 14.62 7.21 4.61
CA THR A 245 15.66 8.12 4.09
C THR A 245 17.03 7.75 4.68
N VAL A 246 17.11 7.53 6.00
CA VAL A 246 18.35 7.09 6.65
C VAL A 246 18.81 5.72 6.11
N LEU A 247 17.90 4.75 6.00
CA LEU A 247 18.21 3.42 5.49
C LEU A 247 18.77 3.46 4.07
N VAL A 248 18.13 4.22 3.17
CA VAL A 248 18.56 4.36 1.77
C VAL A 248 19.90 5.05 1.68
N GLU A 249 20.11 6.16 2.39
CA GLU A 249 21.39 6.90 2.36
C GLU A 249 22.56 6.05 2.88
N GLU A 250 22.37 5.28 3.96
CA GLU A 250 23.42 4.41 4.49
C GLU A 250 23.76 3.24 3.56
N HIS A 251 22.78 2.78 2.78
CA HIS A 251 22.92 1.63 1.90
C HIS A 251 23.07 1.99 0.42
N ARG A 252 23.25 3.28 0.11
CA ARG A 252 23.40 3.77 -1.26
C ARG A 252 24.63 3.18 -1.96
N VAL A 253 24.45 2.94 -3.26
CA VAL A 253 25.52 2.54 -4.17
C VAL A 253 26.17 3.81 -4.72
N GLY A 254 27.48 3.96 -4.50
CA GLY A 254 28.27 5.07 -5.02
C GLY A 254 28.56 4.94 -6.52
N LEU A 255 29.11 6.01 -7.10
CA LEU A 255 29.27 6.22 -8.55
C LEU A 255 30.04 5.11 -9.31
N LEU A 256 30.85 4.30 -8.62
CA LEU A 256 31.65 3.22 -9.19
C LEU A 256 31.15 1.81 -8.78
N GLY A 257 29.89 1.70 -8.34
CA GLY A 257 29.32 0.44 -7.85
C GLY A 257 29.75 0.06 -6.43
N PHE A 258 30.55 0.90 -5.75
CA PHE A 258 30.88 0.71 -4.33
C PHE A 258 29.61 0.81 -3.48
N GLY A 259 29.24 -0.26 -2.79
CA GLY A 259 28.03 -0.31 -1.97
C GLY A 259 26.97 -1.30 -2.45
N LYS A 260 27.19 -2.07 -3.53
CA LYS A 260 26.29 -3.17 -3.93
C LYS A 260 25.94 -4.10 -2.75
N ARG A 261 26.95 -4.52 -1.98
CA ARG A 261 26.73 -5.32 -0.75
C ARG A 261 25.85 -4.63 0.28
N ARG A 262 25.89 -3.30 0.39
CA ARG A 262 25.02 -2.55 1.31
C ARG A 262 23.58 -2.56 0.78
N ARG A 263 23.38 -2.30 -0.50
CA ARG A 263 22.06 -2.43 -1.14
C ARG A 263 21.49 -3.84 -0.97
N GLU A 264 22.29 -4.88 -1.21
CA GLU A 264 21.88 -6.28 -1.03
C GLU A 264 21.43 -6.57 0.41
N ARG A 265 22.12 -6.02 1.42
CA ARG A 265 21.72 -6.14 2.83
C ARG A 265 20.40 -5.43 3.12
N LEU A 266 20.18 -4.24 2.55
CA LEU A 266 18.90 -3.53 2.69
C LEU A 266 17.75 -4.34 2.08
N LEU A 267 17.94 -4.88 0.86
CA LEU A 267 16.92 -5.71 0.22
C LEU A 267 16.67 -7.01 1.00
N ALA A 268 17.71 -7.61 1.58
CA ALA A 268 17.57 -8.78 2.45
C ALA A 268 16.81 -8.44 3.74
N PHE A 269 17.05 -7.27 4.34
CA PHE A 269 16.27 -6.78 5.46
C PHE A 269 14.79 -6.65 5.09
N VAL A 270 14.45 -5.94 4.01
CA VAL A 270 13.06 -5.77 3.57
C VAL A 270 12.37 -7.11 3.35
N ARG A 271 13.04 -8.06 2.68
CA ARG A 271 12.49 -9.40 2.42
C ARG A 271 12.17 -10.19 3.70
N ASN A 272 12.91 -9.97 4.79
CA ASN A 272 12.84 -10.80 5.99
C ASN A 272 12.28 -10.05 7.22
N ALA A 273 11.95 -8.77 7.11
CA ALA A 273 11.46 -7.96 8.24
C ALA A 273 10.15 -8.49 8.85
N GLY A 274 9.39 -9.28 8.10
CA GLY A 274 8.14 -9.88 8.54
C GLY A 274 8.22 -11.24 9.23
N SER A 275 9.39 -11.88 9.28
CA SER A 275 9.47 -13.32 9.53
C SER A 275 9.17 -13.73 10.98
N GLU A 276 9.47 -12.88 11.97
CA GLU A 276 9.42 -13.25 13.39
C GLU A 276 8.31 -12.54 14.18
N ASN A 277 7.42 -11.77 13.51
CA ASN A 277 6.40 -10.94 14.15
C ASN A 277 6.97 -10.05 15.27
N ASP A 278 8.12 -9.41 15.02
CA ASP A 278 8.87 -8.62 16.00
C ASP A 278 9.16 -7.19 15.50
N ALA A 279 8.27 -6.67 14.65
CA ALA A 279 8.39 -5.39 13.94
C ALA A 279 9.66 -5.24 13.06
N GLY A 280 10.34 -6.36 12.75
CA GLY A 280 11.56 -6.39 11.94
C GLY A 280 12.85 -6.32 12.75
N ARG A 281 12.78 -6.45 14.07
CA ARG A 281 13.93 -6.30 14.98
C ARG A 281 15.02 -7.34 14.72
N ALA A 282 14.67 -8.62 14.58
CA ALA A 282 15.61 -9.70 14.29
C ALA A 282 16.27 -9.50 12.92
N ALA A 283 15.47 -9.19 11.89
CA ALA A 283 15.96 -8.94 10.54
C ALA A 283 16.92 -7.73 10.49
N ALA A 284 16.63 -6.64 11.22
CA ALA A 284 17.52 -5.48 11.27
C ALA A 284 18.90 -5.88 11.83
N ARG A 285 18.93 -6.64 12.92
CA ARG A 285 20.20 -7.13 13.51
C ARG A 285 20.96 -8.03 12.56
N GLN A 286 20.26 -8.98 11.93
CA GLN A 286 20.87 -9.97 11.04
C GLN A 286 21.42 -9.35 9.76
N TYR A 287 20.65 -8.49 9.10
CA TYR A 287 20.96 -8.02 7.75
C TYR A 287 21.58 -6.62 7.74
N LEU A 288 21.19 -5.73 8.64
CA LEU A 288 21.74 -4.37 8.71
C LEU A 288 22.93 -4.27 9.68
N GLY A 289 23.02 -5.18 10.65
CA GLY A 289 24.09 -5.22 11.64
C GLY A 289 23.89 -4.27 12.83
N TYR A 290 22.69 -3.72 12.99
CA TYR A 290 22.31 -2.85 14.09
C TYR A 290 20.84 -3.04 14.48
N SER A 291 20.44 -2.47 15.61
CA SER A 291 19.06 -2.58 16.11
C SER A 291 18.15 -1.48 15.56
N LEU A 292 16.82 -1.72 15.58
CA LEU A 292 15.86 -0.70 15.18
C LEU A 292 15.87 0.52 16.11
N GLY A 293 16.18 0.35 17.39
CA GLY A 293 16.36 1.47 18.30
C GLY A 293 17.57 2.34 17.95
N THR A 294 18.66 1.73 17.46
CA THR A 294 19.82 2.46 16.92
C THR A 294 19.44 3.28 15.69
N LEU A 295 18.61 2.71 14.80
CA LEU A 295 18.09 3.42 13.64
C LEU A 295 17.20 4.61 14.06
N ALA A 296 16.25 4.39 14.96
CA ALA A 296 15.38 5.44 15.48
C ALA A 296 16.15 6.57 16.19
N ALA A 297 17.21 6.23 16.92
CA ALA A 297 18.05 7.22 17.61
C ALA A 297 18.75 8.20 16.66
N LYS A 298 19.00 7.81 15.40
CA LYS A 298 19.56 8.71 14.38
C LYS A 298 18.59 9.84 13.99
N CYS A 299 17.29 9.60 14.17
CA CYS A 299 16.23 10.56 13.84
C CYS A 299 15.73 11.34 15.07
N LEU A 300 15.57 10.66 16.21
CA LEU A 300 14.95 11.21 17.42
C LEU A 300 15.96 11.62 18.50
N GLY A 301 17.25 11.29 18.32
CA GLY A 301 18.26 11.40 19.36
C GLY A 301 18.29 10.21 20.32
N PRO A 302 19.16 10.24 21.35
CA PRO A 302 19.31 9.13 22.31
C PRO A 302 18.00 8.81 23.04
N GLY A 303 17.69 7.52 23.19
CA GLY A 303 16.50 7.04 23.91
C GLY A 303 16.33 5.53 23.80
N ASP A 304 15.38 4.98 24.56
CA ASP A 304 14.99 3.58 24.45
C ASP A 304 13.87 3.43 23.41
N TRP A 305 14.29 3.11 22.19
CA TRP A 305 13.43 3.09 21.00
C TRP A 305 13.16 1.69 20.46
N GLU A 306 13.64 0.64 21.13
CA GLU A 306 13.46 -0.72 20.63
C GLU A 306 11.97 -1.12 20.56
N PRO A 307 11.56 -1.89 19.53
CA PRO A 307 10.28 -2.57 19.56
C PRO A 307 10.22 -3.48 20.78
N ARG A 308 9.24 -3.21 21.64
CA ARG A 308 8.86 -4.09 22.75
C ARG A 308 7.67 -4.94 22.33
N PRO A 309 7.51 -6.17 22.85
CA PRO A 309 6.32 -6.98 22.63
C PRO A 309 5.03 -6.17 22.78
N ALA A 310 4.03 -6.40 21.91
CA ALA A 310 2.80 -5.61 21.86
C ALA A 310 2.00 -5.63 23.18
N ASP A 311 2.16 -6.66 24.00
CA ASP A 311 1.57 -6.79 25.34
C ASP A 311 2.27 -5.94 26.42
N GLN A 312 3.45 -5.38 26.11
CA GLN A 312 4.23 -4.49 26.99
C GLN A 312 4.22 -3.03 26.52
N THR A 313 3.41 -2.68 25.53
CA THR A 313 3.23 -1.28 25.14
C THR A 313 2.38 -0.60 26.21
N THR A 314 3.02 0.19 27.06
CA THR A 314 2.32 1.13 27.96
C THR A 314 1.50 2.09 27.12
N GLY A 315 0.18 1.87 27.04
CA GLY A 315 -0.76 2.89 26.62
C GLY A 315 -0.79 4.03 27.64
N PRO A 316 -1.33 5.21 27.27
CA PRO A 316 -1.53 6.27 28.25
C PRO A 316 -2.42 5.75 29.38
N THR A 317 -1.93 5.77 30.61
CA THR A 317 -2.79 5.72 31.79
C THR A 317 -3.75 6.90 31.69
N THR A 318 -5.02 6.61 31.43
CA THR A 318 -6.12 7.57 31.58
C THR A 318 -5.95 8.25 32.95
N PRO A 319 -5.96 9.60 33.03
CA PRO A 319 -6.06 10.25 34.33
C PRO A 319 -7.40 9.79 34.92
N GLN A 320 -7.35 9.11 36.07
CA GLN A 320 -8.53 8.92 36.89
C GLN A 320 -9.09 10.32 37.16
N ALA A 321 -10.29 10.59 36.65
CA ALA A 321 -11.08 11.71 37.11
C ALA A 321 -11.32 11.49 38.61
N SER A 322 -10.60 12.23 39.43
CA SER A 322 -10.88 12.35 40.85
C SER A 322 -12.29 12.92 41.00
N SER A 323 -13.23 12.06 41.33
CA SER A 323 -14.49 12.46 41.94
C SER A 323 -14.16 13.12 43.27
N GLY A 324 -14.27 14.44 43.32
CA GLY A 324 -14.06 15.24 44.51
C GLY A 324 -14.98 16.45 44.48
N LEU A 325 -16.16 16.25 45.08
CA LEU A 325 -17.13 17.21 45.63
C LEU A 325 -17.57 18.40 44.77
#